data_AF-A0A1F7HB17-F1
#
_entry.id   AF-A0A1F7HB17-F1
#
_cell.length_a   1.000
_cell.length_b   1.000
_cell.length_c   1.000
_cell.angle_alpha   90.00
_cell.angle_beta   90.00
_cell.angle_gamma   90.00
#
_symmetry.space_group_name_H-M   'P 1'
#
loop_
_entity.id
_entity.type
_entity.pdbx_description
1 polymer ?
#
loop_
_entity_poly.entity_id
_entity_poly.type
_entity_poly.pdbx_seq_one_letter_code
_entity_poly.pdbx_strand_id
1 'polypeptide(L)'
;MIGEKISFNPDLWYRNLVDIAGLPPRPRYDRLVKLHTLTIIDYISHLTSLTEESALEIGSDGRTRAIVVAHIMGWEEYQIQVFGDPDKQKRKKEQLQLKRFYDEDNNEYLDFANVDEFNQYQARRYANWKWDDIRKKAIMTARKLQSFFPEDPTEEWLSFLDQKPKRFWKLTEEYTLDIPAGWYLWMVSLEHEAVEHRADLEM
;
A
#
# COMPACT_ATOMS: atom_id res chain seq x y z
N MET A 1 13.65 -31.61 -11.52
CA MET A 1 13.40 -31.32 -10.09
C MET A 1 12.25 -30.35 -10.04
N ILE A 2 11.10 -30.82 -9.56
CA ILE A 2 9.90 -29.98 -9.38
C ILE A 2 10.21 -29.17 -8.12
N GLY A 3 10.58 -27.90 -8.28
CA GLY A 3 10.75 -27.00 -7.15
C GLY A 3 9.40 -26.89 -6.46
N GLU A 4 9.33 -27.29 -5.19
CA GLU A 4 8.18 -26.96 -4.35
C GLU A 4 7.98 -25.46 -4.44
N LYS A 5 6.84 -25.03 -4.98
CA LYS A 5 6.41 -23.64 -4.90
C LYS A 5 6.25 -23.39 -3.40
N ILE A 6 7.19 -22.68 -2.79
CA ILE A 6 7.05 -22.21 -1.41
C ILE A 6 5.79 -21.34 -1.42
N SER A 7 4.71 -21.85 -0.84
CA SER A 7 3.46 -21.11 -0.70
C SER A 7 3.69 -19.95 0.26
N PHE A 8 3.21 -18.78 -0.13
CA PHE A 8 3.17 -17.63 0.76
C PHE A 8 2.38 -17.97 2.03
N ASN A 9 2.87 -17.53 3.18
CA ASN A 9 2.23 -17.74 4.47
C ASN A 9 1.91 -16.37 5.11
N PRO A 10 0.62 -15.96 5.12
CA PRO A 10 0.18 -14.70 5.72
C PRO A 10 0.57 -14.54 7.19
N ASP A 11 0.46 -15.60 8.00
CA ASP A 11 0.79 -15.54 9.43
C ASP A 11 2.29 -15.29 9.66
N LEU A 12 3.15 -15.90 8.83
CA LEU A 12 4.59 -15.64 8.88
C LEU A 12 4.90 -14.20 8.46
N TRP A 13 4.20 -13.68 7.45
CA TRP A 13 4.34 -12.29 7.03
C TRP A 13 3.92 -11.33 8.13
N TYR A 14 2.77 -11.56 8.79
CA TYR A 14 2.30 -10.75 9.90
C TYR A 14 3.22 -10.82 11.12
N ARG A 15 3.72 -12.01 11.48
CA ARG A 15 4.71 -12.14 12.55
C ARG A 15 5.96 -11.31 12.23
N ASN A 16 6.47 -11.37 11.01
CA ASN A 16 7.61 -10.56 10.59
C ASN A 16 7.31 -9.05 10.66
N LEU A 17 6.10 -8.61 10.26
CA LEU A 17 5.70 -7.21 10.38
C LEU A 17 5.66 -6.75 11.84
N VAL A 18 5.16 -7.60 12.75
CA VAL A 18 5.11 -7.33 14.20
C VAL A 18 6.51 -7.23 14.79
N ASP A 19 7.41 -8.15 14.42
CA ASP A 19 8.80 -8.12 14.85
C ASP A 19 9.49 -6.82 14.39
N ILE A 20 9.24 -6.39 13.14
CA ILE A 20 9.74 -5.11 12.60
C ILE A 20 9.20 -3.93 13.40
N ALA A 21 7.89 -3.89 13.67
CA ALA A 21 7.25 -2.81 14.41
C ALA A 21 7.84 -2.62 15.82
N GLY A 22 8.27 -3.71 16.47
CA GLY A 22 8.89 -3.69 17.80
C GLY A 22 10.33 -3.12 17.85
N LEU A 23 10.98 -2.93 16.69
CA LEU A 23 12.36 -2.43 16.64
C LEU A 23 12.47 -0.91 16.89
N PRO A 24 13.64 -0.40 17.33
CA PRO A 24 13.93 1.04 17.33
C PRO A 24 13.88 1.65 15.92
N PRO A 25 13.73 2.98 15.77
CA PRO A 25 13.43 3.63 14.49
C PRO A 25 14.35 3.25 13.32
N ARG A 26 15.68 3.31 13.51
CA ARG A 26 16.63 2.98 12.42
C ARG A 26 16.61 1.48 12.05
N PRO A 27 16.75 0.52 12.99
CA PRO A 27 16.60 -0.90 12.66
C PRO A 27 15.22 -1.28 12.09
N ARG A 28 14.13 -0.65 12.56
CA ARG A 28 12.78 -0.79 12.01
C ARG A 28 12.77 -0.38 10.54
N TYR A 29 13.30 0.80 10.25
CA TYR A 29 13.42 1.32 8.90
C TYR A 29 14.17 0.37 7.97
N ASP A 30 15.38 -0.06 8.36
CA ASP A 30 16.23 -0.92 7.52
C ASP A 30 15.54 -2.26 7.20
N ARG A 31 14.78 -2.81 8.15
CA ARG A 31 14.01 -4.04 7.94
C ARG A 31 12.78 -3.80 7.07
N LEU A 32 12.10 -2.67 7.25
CA LEU A 32 10.92 -2.33 6.48
C LEU A 32 11.25 -1.99 5.03
N VAL A 33 12.40 -1.36 4.74
CA VAL A 33 12.93 -1.20 3.38
C VAL A 33 13.10 -2.55 2.69
N LYS A 34 13.70 -3.53 3.39
CA LYS A 34 13.89 -4.88 2.84
C LYS A 34 12.55 -5.57 2.58
N LEU A 35 11.60 -5.46 3.52
CA LEU A 35 10.26 -6.02 3.35
C LEU A 35 9.55 -5.37 2.15
N HIS A 36 9.59 -4.04 2.04
CA HIS A 36 9.01 -3.27 0.94
C HIS A 36 9.57 -3.71 -0.42
N THR A 37 10.90 -3.87 -0.52
CA THR A 37 11.54 -4.36 -1.74
C THR A 37 11.07 -5.76 -2.13
N LEU A 38 10.96 -6.68 -1.18
CA LEU A 38 10.46 -8.03 -1.45
C LEU A 38 8.99 -8.02 -1.87
N THR A 39 8.15 -7.26 -1.15
CA THR A 39 6.73 -7.09 -1.47
C THR A 39 6.53 -6.53 -2.88
N ILE A 40 7.26 -5.47 -3.26
CA ILE A 40 7.14 -4.88 -4.60
C ILE A 40 7.59 -5.82 -5.71
N ILE A 41 8.68 -6.59 -5.51
CA ILE A 41 9.13 -7.56 -6.50
C ILE A 41 8.02 -8.57 -6.79
N ASP A 42 7.38 -9.08 -5.73
CA ASP A 42 6.31 -10.06 -5.82
C ASP A 42 5.03 -9.45 -6.42
N TYR A 43 4.61 -8.29 -5.93
CA TYR A 43 3.45 -7.56 -6.43
C TYR A 43 3.57 -7.23 -7.92
N ILE A 44 4.70 -6.67 -8.36
CA ILE A 44 4.96 -6.40 -9.78
C ILE A 44 4.94 -7.69 -10.59
N SER A 45 5.54 -8.78 -10.07
CA SER A 45 5.49 -10.08 -10.75
C SER A 45 4.05 -10.52 -11.03
N HIS A 46 3.17 -10.45 -10.02
CA HIS A 46 1.74 -10.74 -10.17
C HIS A 46 1.08 -9.83 -11.21
N LEU A 47 1.26 -8.51 -11.10
CA LEU A 47 0.68 -7.55 -12.05
C LEU A 47 1.13 -7.82 -13.50
N THR A 48 2.39 -8.18 -13.71
CA THR A 48 2.89 -8.49 -15.06
C THR A 48 2.37 -9.83 -15.61
N SER A 49 2.00 -10.76 -14.74
CA SER A 49 1.47 -12.08 -15.14
C SER A 49 -0.01 -12.06 -15.53
N LEU A 50 -0.78 -11.12 -14.99
CA LEU A 50 -2.21 -10.98 -15.30
C LEU A 50 -2.43 -10.54 -16.75
N THR A 51 -3.26 -11.31 -17.46
CA THR A 51 -3.78 -10.98 -18.80
C THR A 51 -5.00 -10.08 -18.70
N GLU A 52 -5.39 -9.45 -19.81
CA GLU A 52 -6.62 -8.64 -19.89
C GLU A 52 -7.88 -9.46 -19.55
N GLU A 53 -7.91 -10.74 -19.94
CA GLU A 53 -9.01 -11.66 -19.59
C GLU A 53 -9.06 -11.92 -18.07
N SER A 54 -7.94 -12.31 -17.46
CA SER A 54 -7.87 -12.55 -16.02
C SER A 54 -8.18 -11.29 -15.20
N ALA A 55 -7.80 -10.11 -15.69
CA ALA A 55 -8.04 -8.84 -15.01
C ALA A 55 -9.54 -8.49 -14.90
N LEU A 56 -10.38 -9.04 -15.78
CA LEU A 56 -11.83 -8.88 -15.77
C LEU A 56 -12.54 -9.90 -14.88
N GLU A 57 -11.85 -10.95 -14.42
CA GLU A 57 -12.43 -11.93 -13.52
C GLU A 57 -12.79 -11.31 -12.18
N ILE A 58 -13.89 -11.78 -11.60
CA ILE A 58 -14.38 -11.34 -10.29
C ILE A 58 -13.59 -12.10 -9.21
N GLY A 59 -12.94 -11.33 -8.34
CA GLY A 59 -12.19 -11.84 -7.19
C GLY A 59 -13.09 -12.22 -6.01
N SER A 60 -12.43 -12.57 -4.93
CA SER A 60 -13.04 -13.04 -3.68
C SER A 60 -13.96 -12.02 -3.00
N ASP A 61 -13.74 -10.72 -3.25
CA ASP A 61 -14.52 -9.62 -2.66
C ASP A 61 -15.64 -9.07 -3.58
N GLY A 62 -15.84 -9.70 -4.74
CA GLY A 62 -16.87 -9.31 -5.71
C GLY A 62 -16.44 -8.20 -6.70
N ARG A 63 -15.25 -7.62 -6.56
CA ARG A 63 -14.66 -6.69 -7.53
C ARG A 63 -13.91 -7.46 -8.62
N THR A 64 -13.75 -6.85 -9.79
CA THR A 64 -12.81 -7.42 -10.77
C THR A 64 -11.38 -7.23 -10.28
N ARG A 65 -10.46 -8.11 -10.67
CA ARG A 65 -9.04 -7.99 -10.28
C ARG A 65 -8.44 -6.64 -10.69
N ALA A 66 -8.83 -6.10 -11.85
CA ALA A 66 -8.43 -4.77 -12.29
C ALA A 66 -8.86 -3.67 -11.28
N ILE A 67 -10.05 -3.78 -10.71
CA ILE A 67 -10.55 -2.83 -9.70
C ILE A 67 -9.87 -3.04 -8.34
N VAL A 68 -9.50 -4.27 -7.99
CA VAL A 68 -8.66 -4.54 -6.80
C VAL A 68 -7.30 -3.86 -6.94
N VAL A 69 -6.63 -4.00 -8.08
CA VAL A 69 -5.36 -3.31 -8.38
C VAL A 69 -5.55 -1.79 -8.33
N ALA A 70 -6.64 -1.28 -8.89
CA ALA A 70 -6.96 0.14 -8.85
C ALA A 70 -7.21 0.66 -7.43
N HIS A 71 -7.79 -0.17 -6.56
CA HIS A 71 -7.97 0.14 -5.15
C HIS A 71 -6.63 0.27 -4.41
N ILE A 72 -5.71 -0.69 -4.60
CA ILE A 72 -4.34 -0.62 -4.03
C ILE A 72 -3.65 0.66 -4.50
N MET A 73 -3.62 0.87 -5.82
CA MET A 73 -3.01 2.04 -6.45
C MET A 73 -3.58 3.36 -5.92
N GLY A 74 -4.90 3.47 -5.71
CA GLY A 74 -5.52 4.70 -5.20
C GLY A 74 -5.03 5.06 -3.79
N TRP A 75 -4.85 4.08 -2.91
CA TRP A 75 -4.28 4.32 -1.58
C TRP A 75 -2.80 4.74 -1.65
N GLU A 76 -2.02 4.10 -2.52
CA GLU A 76 -0.61 4.47 -2.72
C GLU A 76 -0.46 5.89 -3.30
N GLU A 77 -1.33 6.30 -4.24
CA GLU A 77 -1.33 7.67 -4.76
C GLU A 77 -1.50 8.69 -3.62
N TYR A 78 -2.42 8.41 -2.70
CA TYR A 78 -2.63 9.28 -1.55
C TYR A 78 -1.40 9.31 -0.64
N GLN A 79 -0.76 8.17 -0.42
CA GLN A 79 0.47 8.10 0.37
C GLN A 79 1.64 8.80 -0.28
N ILE A 80 1.78 8.72 -1.61
CA ILE A 80 2.76 9.49 -2.38
C ILE A 80 2.57 10.99 -2.13
N GLN A 81 1.32 11.46 -2.04
CA GLN A 81 1.03 12.85 -1.68
C GLN A 81 1.35 13.20 -0.22
N VAL A 82 1.52 12.21 0.67
CA VAL A 82 2.01 12.44 2.04
C VAL A 82 3.53 12.43 2.06
N PHE A 83 4.16 11.39 1.53
CA PHE A 83 5.60 11.18 1.59
C PHE A 83 6.38 12.13 0.67
N GLY A 84 5.77 12.61 -0.42
CA GLY A 84 6.39 13.54 -1.37
C GLY A 84 6.20 15.02 -1.05
N ASP A 85 5.39 15.38 -0.06
CA ASP A 85 5.09 16.78 0.24
C ASP A 85 6.18 17.44 1.10
N PRO A 86 6.47 18.74 0.95
CA PRO A 86 7.32 19.46 1.90
C PRO A 86 6.76 19.47 3.34
N ASP A 87 5.44 19.63 3.50
CA ASP A 87 4.70 19.60 4.78
C ASP A 87 4.01 18.24 4.99
N LYS A 88 4.84 17.20 5.10
CA LYS A 88 4.40 15.80 5.28
C LYS A 88 3.53 15.63 6.52
N GLN A 89 3.76 16.43 7.57
CA GLN A 89 2.97 16.34 8.80
C GLN A 89 1.53 16.77 8.59
N LYS A 90 1.32 17.89 7.88
CA LYS A 90 -0.01 18.33 7.50
C LYS A 90 -0.68 17.31 6.57
N ARG A 91 0.02 16.85 5.53
CA ARG A 91 -0.53 15.86 4.59
C ARG A 91 -0.90 14.54 5.24
N LYS A 92 -0.06 14.03 6.16
CA LYS A 92 -0.37 12.84 6.98
C LYS A 92 -1.67 13.03 7.75
N LYS A 93 -1.85 14.19 8.41
CA LYS A 93 -3.08 14.48 9.16
C LYS A 93 -4.30 14.52 8.24
N GLU A 94 -4.17 15.15 7.08
CA GLU A 94 -5.21 15.23 6.06
C GLU A 94 -5.61 13.83 5.55
N GLN A 95 -4.64 12.96 5.20
CA GLN A 95 -4.91 11.59 4.77
C GLN A 95 -5.61 10.76 5.88
N LEU A 96 -5.16 10.86 7.13
CA LEU A 96 -5.80 10.16 8.25
C LEU A 96 -7.26 10.60 8.50
N GLN A 97 -7.65 11.77 7.99
CA GLN A 97 -9.01 12.30 8.02
C GLN A 97 -9.75 12.14 6.69
N LEU A 98 -9.11 11.50 5.70
CA LEU A 98 -9.60 11.33 4.34
C LEU A 98 -9.91 12.67 3.64
N LYS A 99 -9.06 13.68 3.85
CA LYS A 99 -9.22 15.03 3.31
C LYS A 99 -8.10 15.42 2.38
N ARG A 100 -8.43 16.23 1.36
CA ARG A 100 -7.46 16.83 0.46
C ARG A 100 -6.68 15.79 -0.35
N PHE A 101 -7.32 14.69 -0.75
CA PHE A 101 -6.78 13.84 -1.81
C PHE A 101 -6.74 14.65 -3.10
N TYR A 102 -5.58 14.75 -3.74
CA TYR A 102 -5.46 15.44 -5.02
C TYR A 102 -5.71 14.45 -6.16
N ASP A 103 -6.75 14.67 -6.94
CA ASP A 103 -7.04 13.95 -8.16
C ASP A 103 -6.29 14.61 -9.32
N GLU A 104 -5.23 13.94 -9.80
CA GLU A 104 -4.41 14.43 -10.91
C GLU A 104 -5.17 14.48 -12.24
N ASP A 105 -6.19 13.62 -12.44
CA ASP A 105 -6.90 13.54 -13.73
C ASP A 105 -7.90 14.70 -13.89
N ASN A 106 -8.54 15.10 -12.78
CA ASN A 106 -9.50 16.21 -12.76
C ASN A 106 -8.92 17.52 -12.20
N ASN A 107 -7.66 17.51 -11.75
CA ASN A 107 -6.96 18.65 -11.16
C ASN A 107 -7.73 19.29 -9.99
N GLU A 108 -8.23 18.46 -9.07
CA GLU A 108 -9.03 18.93 -7.93
C GLU A 108 -8.65 18.25 -6.61
N TYR A 109 -9.05 18.87 -5.49
CA TYR A 109 -8.90 18.30 -4.17
C TYR A 109 -10.24 17.75 -3.68
N LEU A 110 -10.23 16.48 -3.28
CA LEU A 110 -11.40 15.74 -2.82
C LEU A 110 -11.30 15.41 -1.34
N ASP A 111 -12.46 15.46 -0.70
CA ASP A 111 -12.66 15.08 0.69
C ASP A 111 -13.67 13.93 0.73
N PHE A 112 -13.38 12.91 1.52
CA PHE A 112 -14.26 11.75 1.71
C PHE A 112 -14.77 11.73 3.15
N ALA A 113 -15.97 11.19 3.35
CA ALA A 113 -16.56 11.01 4.67
C ALA A 113 -16.02 9.76 5.36
N ASN A 114 -15.71 8.71 4.60
CA ASN A 114 -15.23 7.43 5.09
C ASN A 114 -14.43 6.65 4.01
N VAL A 115 -13.85 5.52 4.42
CA VAL A 115 -13.05 4.65 3.56
C VAL A 115 -13.86 4.09 2.38
N ASP A 116 -15.14 3.78 2.58
CA ASP A 116 -15.99 3.23 1.52
C ASP A 116 -16.21 4.24 0.40
N GLU A 117 -16.41 5.52 0.74
CA GLU A 117 -16.58 6.58 -0.25
C GLU A 117 -15.31 6.78 -1.07
N PHE A 118 -14.14 6.74 -0.43
CA PHE A 118 -12.85 6.77 -1.12
C PHE A 118 -12.70 5.58 -2.06
N ASN A 119 -12.97 4.35 -1.58
CA ASN A 119 -12.88 3.13 -2.36
C ASN A 119 -13.84 3.13 -3.57
N GLN A 120 -15.08 3.60 -3.39
CA GLN A 120 -16.05 3.75 -4.47
C GLN A 120 -15.60 4.78 -5.50
N TYR A 121 -15.02 5.89 -5.06
CA TYR A 121 -14.46 6.89 -5.96
C TYR A 121 -13.33 6.30 -6.80
N GLN A 122 -12.38 5.57 -6.22
CA GLN A 122 -11.30 4.91 -6.98
C GLN A 122 -11.85 3.89 -7.98
N ALA A 123 -12.81 3.06 -7.56
CA ALA A 123 -13.45 2.11 -8.46
C ALA A 123 -14.11 2.80 -9.66
N ARG A 124 -14.82 3.93 -9.43
CA ARG A 124 -15.43 4.72 -10.52
C ARG A 124 -14.38 5.37 -11.43
N ARG A 125 -13.32 5.93 -10.85
CA ARG A 125 -12.24 6.63 -11.57
C ARG A 125 -11.57 5.71 -12.60
N TYR A 126 -11.36 4.45 -12.25
CA TYR A 126 -10.67 3.49 -13.10
C TYR A 126 -11.60 2.49 -13.82
N ALA A 127 -12.92 2.56 -13.63
CA ALA A 127 -13.88 1.59 -14.19
C ALA A 127 -13.78 1.39 -15.71
N ASN A 128 -13.45 2.46 -16.44
CA ASN A 128 -13.39 2.46 -17.91
C ASN A 128 -11.95 2.39 -18.46
N TRP A 129 -10.96 2.24 -17.59
CA TRP A 129 -9.57 2.12 -18.03
C TRP A 129 -9.31 0.73 -18.59
N LYS A 130 -8.42 0.65 -19.58
CA LYS A 130 -7.93 -0.64 -20.07
C LYS A 130 -7.00 -1.25 -19.02
N TRP A 131 -6.99 -2.58 -18.95
CA TRP A 131 -6.11 -3.29 -18.00
C TRP A 131 -4.65 -2.85 -18.12
N ASP A 132 -4.13 -2.72 -19.33
CA ASP A 132 -2.73 -2.33 -19.54
C ASP A 132 -2.41 -0.94 -18.96
N ASP A 133 -3.35 0.01 -18.99
CA ASP A 133 -3.18 1.34 -18.43
C ASP A 133 -3.22 1.30 -16.89
N ILE A 134 -4.16 0.55 -16.30
CA ILE A 134 -4.24 0.32 -14.85
C ILE A 134 -2.93 -0.33 -14.36
N ARG A 135 -2.49 -1.40 -15.03
CA ARG A 135 -1.26 -2.13 -14.69
C ARG A 135 -0.03 -1.23 -14.74
N LYS A 136 0.15 -0.48 -15.82
CA LYS A 136 1.29 0.43 -15.97
C LYS A 136 1.31 1.48 -14.87
N LYS A 137 0.15 2.08 -14.60
CA LYS A 137 0.03 3.11 -13.56
C LYS A 137 0.29 2.52 -12.17
N ALA A 138 -0.28 1.36 -11.84
CA ALA A 138 -0.03 0.68 -10.57
C ALA A 138 1.46 0.36 -10.35
N ILE A 139 2.15 -0.18 -11.37
CA ILE A 139 3.60 -0.44 -11.30
C ILE A 139 4.40 0.86 -11.09
N MET A 140 4.03 1.94 -11.79
CA MET A 140 4.68 3.25 -11.62
C MET A 140 4.44 3.83 -10.23
N THR A 141 3.21 3.72 -9.72
CA THR A 141 2.79 4.19 -8.40
C THR A 141 3.54 3.45 -7.29
N ALA A 142 3.54 2.11 -7.30
CA ALA A 142 4.27 1.30 -6.32
C ALA A 142 5.77 1.64 -6.30
N ARG A 143 6.41 1.73 -7.48
CA ARG A 143 7.82 2.14 -7.58
C ARG A 143 8.08 3.56 -7.09
N LYS A 144 7.16 4.50 -7.37
CA LYS A 144 7.26 5.88 -6.89
C LYS A 144 7.13 5.94 -5.38
N LEU A 145 6.21 5.18 -4.79
CA LEU A 145 6.07 5.06 -3.35
C LEU A 145 7.37 4.51 -2.72
N GLN A 146 7.94 3.44 -3.29
CA GLN A 146 9.22 2.88 -2.86
C GLN A 146 10.35 3.91 -2.87
N SER A 147 10.39 4.79 -3.88
CA SER A 147 11.47 5.76 -4.05
C SER A 147 11.58 6.79 -2.91
N PHE A 148 10.53 6.97 -2.10
CA PHE A 148 10.57 7.82 -0.91
C PHE A 148 11.32 7.20 0.27
N PHE A 149 11.68 5.91 0.19
CA PHE A 149 12.33 5.18 1.27
C PHE A 149 13.77 4.78 0.88
N PRO A 150 14.73 5.72 0.83
CA PRO A 150 16.11 5.43 0.46
C PRO A 150 16.80 4.52 1.50
N GLU A 151 17.87 3.82 1.10
CA GLU A 151 18.65 2.96 2.00
C GLU A 151 19.27 3.73 3.19
N ASP A 152 19.59 5.01 2.99
CA ASP A 152 20.13 5.89 4.03
C ASP A 152 19.18 7.07 4.31
N PRO A 153 18.20 6.92 5.21
CA PRO A 153 17.29 7.98 5.60
C PRO A 153 17.98 9.05 6.45
N THR A 154 17.51 10.29 6.32
CA THR A 154 17.88 11.37 7.24
C THR A 154 17.23 11.19 8.61
N GLU A 155 17.79 11.80 9.64
CA GLU A 155 17.19 11.83 10.98
C GLU A 155 15.80 12.51 10.98
N GLU A 156 15.62 13.54 10.15
CA GLU A 156 14.31 14.18 9.98
C GLU A 156 13.26 13.20 9.43
N TRP A 157 13.67 12.35 8.49
CA TRP A 157 12.79 11.32 7.92
C TRP A 157 12.37 10.28 8.97
N LEU A 158 13.33 9.76 9.72
CA LEU A 158 13.06 8.82 10.80
C LEU A 158 12.17 9.44 11.88
N SER A 159 12.43 10.70 12.24
CA SER A 159 11.60 11.47 13.17
C SER A 159 10.18 11.66 12.65
N PHE A 160 10.00 12.00 11.37
CA PHE A 160 8.67 12.13 10.75
C PHE A 160 7.86 10.83 10.88
N LEU A 161 8.50 9.67 10.63
CA LEU A 161 7.85 8.36 10.70
C LEU A 161 7.47 7.98 12.14
N ASP A 162 8.32 8.31 13.12
CA ASP A 162 8.13 7.95 14.54
C ASP A 162 7.25 8.93 15.33
N GLN A 163 6.83 10.04 14.70
CA GLN A 163 5.99 11.05 15.32
C GLN A 163 4.53 10.60 15.53
N LYS A 164 3.96 11.02 16.67
CA LYS A 164 2.53 10.89 17.01
C LYS A 164 1.62 11.52 15.93
N PRO A 165 0.33 11.13 15.87
CA PRO A 165 -0.36 10.16 16.73
C PRO A 165 0.09 8.73 16.47
N LYS A 166 -0.14 7.84 17.44
CA LYS A 166 -0.08 6.40 17.21
C LYS A 166 -1.40 5.89 16.66
N ARG A 167 -1.34 4.77 15.95
CA ARG A 167 -2.47 4.03 15.41
C ARG A 167 -2.49 2.66 16.06
N PHE A 168 -3.64 2.34 16.62
CA PHE A 168 -3.96 0.98 17.04
C PHE A 168 -4.52 0.25 15.82
N TRP A 169 -3.81 -0.78 15.37
CA TRP A 169 -4.11 -1.51 14.15
C TRP A 169 -4.18 -3.00 14.45
N LYS A 170 -5.40 -3.54 14.36
CA LYS A 170 -5.64 -4.98 14.48
C LYS A 170 -5.35 -5.62 13.11
N LEU A 171 -4.28 -6.41 13.03
CA LEU A 171 -3.88 -7.14 11.83
C LEU A 171 -4.68 -8.44 11.72
N THR A 172 -4.72 -9.21 12.82
CA THR A 172 -5.48 -10.46 12.95
C THR A 172 -6.08 -10.54 14.35
N GLU A 173 -6.75 -11.65 14.69
CA GLU A 173 -7.16 -11.92 16.08
C GLU A 173 -5.97 -12.07 17.03
N GLU A 174 -4.80 -12.48 16.52
CA GLU A 174 -3.59 -12.71 17.32
C GLU A 174 -2.64 -11.52 17.34
N TYR A 175 -2.64 -10.70 16.27
CA TYR A 175 -1.67 -9.64 16.08
C TYR A 175 -2.32 -8.25 16.10
N THR A 176 -1.79 -7.38 16.94
CA THR A 176 -2.19 -5.97 17.01
C THR A 176 -0.98 -5.08 17.23
N LEU A 177 -0.95 -3.94 16.54
CA LEU A 177 0.13 -2.98 16.60
C LEU A 177 -0.33 -1.64 17.19
N ASP A 178 0.53 -1.04 18.01
CA ASP A 178 0.42 0.35 18.48
C ASP A 178 1.65 1.14 17.99
N ILE A 179 1.55 1.68 16.78
CA ILE A 179 2.69 2.25 16.05
C ILE A 179 2.43 3.70 15.61
N PRO A 180 3.44 4.58 15.57
CA PRO A 180 3.27 5.92 15.02
C PRO A 180 2.69 5.93 13.59
N ALA A 181 1.87 6.93 13.29
CA ALA A 181 1.07 6.95 12.08
C ALA A 181 1.89 6.97 10.78
N GLY A 182 3.12 7.49 10.79
CA GLY A 182 3.99 7.45 9.62
C GLY A 182 4.38 6.03 9.24
N TRP A 183 4.78 5.22 10.22
CA TRP A 183 5.04 3.78 10.00
C TRP A 183 3.77 3.03 9.60
N TYR A 184 2.63 3.31 10.25
CA TYR A 184 1.35 2.68 9.91
C TYR A 184 0.99 2.89 8.44
N LEU A 185 1.09 4.12 7.93
CA LEU A 185 0.79 4.41 6.52
C LEU A 185 1.69 3.61 5.58
N TRP A 186 2.98 3.50 5.87
CA TRP A 186 3.85 2.69 5.05
C TRP A 186 3.48 1.20 5.12
N MET A 187 3.29 0.66 6.33
CA MET A 187 3.02 -0.76 6.53
C MET A 187 1.69 -1.23 5.94
N VAL A 188 0.63 -0.41 5.97
CA VAL A 188 -0.68 -0.80 5.43
C VAL A 188 -0.64 -0.98 3.91
N SER A 189 0.17 -0.20 3.18
CA SER A 189 0.35 -0.45 1.74
C SER A 189 1.02 -1.78 1.47
N LEU A 190 2.02 -2.14 2.27
CA LEU A 190 2.68 -3.44 2.12
C LEU A 190 1.72 -4.59 2.41
N GLU A 191 0.78 -4.43 3.35
CA GLU A 191 -0.26 -5.43 3.62
C GLU A 191 -1.21 -5.58 2.43
N HIS A 192 -1.68 -4.47 1.85
CA HIS A 192 -2.56 -4.48 0.68
C HIS A 192 -1.90 -5.19 -0.51
N GLU A 193 -0.61 -4.94 -0.75
CA GLU A 193 0.17 -5.57 -1.83
C GLU A 193 0.48 -7.05 -1.54
N ALA A 194 0.84 -7.41 -0.30
CA ALA A 194 1.41 -8.71 0.02
C ALA A 194 0.41 -9.75 0.53
N VAL A 195 -0.68 -9.32 1.19
CA VAL A 195 -1.59 -10.19 1.94
C VAL A 195 -3.03 -9.99 1.53
N GLU A 196 -3.61 -8.81 1.75
CA GLU A 196 -5.06 -8.59 1.71
C GLU A 196 -5.67 -8.99 0.36
N HIS A 197 -4.99 -8.63 -0.73
CA HIS A 197 -5.45 -8.90 -2.09
C HIS A 197 -4.64 -9.98 -2.81
N ARG A 198 -3.75 -10.68 -2.09
CA ARG A 198 -2.84 -11.65 -2.72
C ARG A 198 -3.59 -12.74 -3.48
N ALA A 199 -4.65 -13.28 -2.90
CA ALA A 199 -5.47 -14.32 -3.53
C ALA A 199 -6.07 -13.83 -4.86
N ASP A 200 -6.53 -12.57 -4.91
CA ASP A 200 -7.09 -11.98 -6.13
C ASP A 200 -6.02 -11.74 -7.20
N LEU A 201 -4.74 -11.61 -6.81
CA LEU A 201 -3.60 -11.39 -7.71
C LEU A 201 -2.95 -12.70 -8.21
N GLU A 202 -3.09 -13.80 -7.47
CA GLU A 202 -2.42 -15.09 -7.76
C GLU A 202 -3.20 -16.06 -8.66
N MET A 203 -4.53 -15.89 -8.73
CA MET A 203 -5.42 -16.85 -9.42
C MET A 203 -5.25 -16.90 -10.93
#